data_AF-A0A958C790-F1
#
_entry.id   AF-A0A958C790-F1
#
_cell.length_a   1.000
_cell.length_b   1.000
_cell.length_c   1.000
_cell.angle_alpha   90.00
_cell.angle_beta   90.00
_cell.angle_gamma   90.00
#
_symmetry.space_group_name_H-M   'P 1'
#
loop_
_entity.id
_entity.type
_entity.pdbx_description
1 polymer ?
#
loop_
_entity_poly.entity_id
_entity_poly.type
_entity_poly.pdbx_seq_one_letter_code
_entity_poly.pdbx_strand_id
1 'polypeptide(L)' 'IQPLVLTLAPDGSASRYYLVAGERRWRASGMAGLTSVPAIVKDVSPQGMLELALVENVQRADLNPLEEAAAYYSLVE' A
#
# COMPACT_ATOMS: atom_id res chain seq x y z
N ILE A 1 -11.22 -12.37 -3.70
CA ILE A 1 -9.94 -11.82 -4.23
C ILE A 1 -9.91 -10.35 -3.83
N GLN A 2 -8.97 -9.91 -3.00
CA GLN A 2 -8.89 -8.49 -2.62
C GLN A 2 -8.35 -7.66 -3.81
N PRO A 3 -8.88 -6.45 -4.06
CA PRO A 3 -8.37 -5.53 -5.07
C PRO A 3 -7.07 -4.85 -4.64
N LEU A 4 -6.39 -4.16 -5.58
CA LEU A 4 -5.29 -3.25 -5.25
C LEU A 4 -5.83 -2.02 -4.53
N VAL A 5 -5.08 -1.46 -3.58
CA VAL A 5 -5.45 -0.20 -2.92
C VAL A 5 -4.50 0.89 -3.38
N LEU A 6 -5.06 1.97 -3.92
CA LEU A 6 -4.34 3.12 -4.44
C LEU A 6 -4.73 4.39 -3.68
N THR A 7 -3.83 5.36 -3.61
CA THR A 7 -4.14 6.74 -3.23
C THR A 7 -3.78 7.69 -4.37
N LEU A 8 -4.34 8.91 -4.34
CA LEU A 8 -3.94 9.98 -5.26
C LEU A 8 -2.54 10.48 -4.92
N ALA A 9 -1.78 10.85 -5.94
CA ALA A 9 -0.47 11.47 -5.75
C ALA A 9 -0.61 12.81 -5.00
N PRO A 10 0.19 13.04 -3.93
CA PRO A 10 0.15 14.28 -3.16
C PRO A 10 0.67 15.50 -3.94
N ASP A 11 1.24 15.29 -5.13
CA ASP A 11 1.72 16.34 -6.04
C ASP A 11 0.61 17.06 -6.82
N GLY A 12 -0.66 16.74 -6.55
CA GLY A 12 -1.82 17.33 -7.22
C GLY A 12 -1.99 16.91 -8.68
N SER A 13 -1.12 16.02 -9.19
CA SER A 13 -1.29 15.45 -10.52
C SER A 13 -2.38 14.39 -10.45
N ALA A 14 -3.62 14.77 -10.78
CA ALA A 14 -4.80 13.91 -10.80
C ALA A 14 -4.65 12.62 -11.64
N SER A 15 -3.57 12.52 -12.42
CA SER A 15 -3.25 11.37 -13.28
C SER A 15 -2.26 10.37 -12.67
N ARG A 16 -1.79 10.57 -11.43
CA ARG A 16 -0.86 9.65 -10.76
C ARG A 16 -1.46 9.05 -9.49
N TYR A 17 -1.22 7.75 -9.34
CA TYR A 17 -1.63 6.97 -8.18
C TYR A 17 -0.40 6.38 -7.48
N TYR A 18 -0.44 6.31 -6.15
CA TYR A 18 0.51 5.54 -5.35
C TYR A 18 -0.13 4.24 -4.90
N LEU A 19 0.63 3.14 -4.98
CA LEU A 19 0.19 1.84 -4.50
C LEU A 19 0.33 1.78 -2.99
N VAL A 20 -0.79 1.63 -2.28
CA VAL A 20 -0.84 1.50 -0.83
C VAL A 20 -0.76 0.03 -0.42
N ALA A 21 -1.49 -0.85 -1.11
CA ALA A 21 -1.50 -2.28 -0.80
C ALA A 21 -1.70 -3.16 -2.05
N GLY A 22 -1.15 -4.38 -2.00
CA GLY A 22 -1.30 -5.39 -3.05
C GLY A 22 -0.12 -5.50 -4.02
N GLU A 23 1.09 -5.11 -3.62
CA GLU A 23 2.31 -5.14 -4.45
C GLU A 23 2.53 -6.47 -5.19
N ARG A 24 2.37 -7.61 -4.52
CA ARG A 24 2.54 -8.94 -5.13
C ARG A 24 1.57 -9.15 -6.30
N ARG A 25 0.32 -8.69 -6.17
CA ARG A 25 -0.70 -8.78 -7.24
C ARG A 25 -0.36 -7.83 -8.38
N TRP A 26 0.10 -6.61 -8.07
CA TRP A 26 0.51 -5.65 -9.08
C TRP A 26 1.69 -6.18 -9.91
N ARG A 27 2.74 -6.69 -9.26
CA ARG A 27 3.88 -7.33 -9.94
C ARG A 27 3.46 -8.54 -10.78
N ALA A 28 2.62 -9.42 -10.24
CA ALA A 28 2.11 -10.59 -10.96
C ALA A 28 1.30 -10.18 -12.21
N SER A 29 0.52 -9.10 -12.10
CA SER A 29 -0.25 -8.57 -13.23
C SER A 29 0.66 -8.03 -14.34
N GLY A 30 1.75 -7.35 -13.96
CA GLY A 30 2.77 -6.91 -14.91
C GLY A 30 3.46 -8.09 -15.61
N MET A 31 3.81 -9.15 -14.86
CA MET A 31 4.38 -10.37 -15.43
C MET A 31 3.39 -11.11 -16.35
N ALA A 32 2.09 -11.03 -16.05
CA ALA A 32 1.03 -11.59 -16.88
C ALA A 32 0.70 -10.72 -18.11
N GLY A 33 1.35 -9.58 -18.30
CA GLY A 33 1.12 -8.67 -19.43
C GLY A 33 -0.23 -7.94 -19.37
N LEU A 34 -0.86 -7.86 -18.18
CA LEU A 34 -2.13 -7.16 -18.03
C LEU A 34 -1.90 -5.65 -18.16
N THR A 35 -2.67 -5.03 -19.06
CA THR A 35 -2.66 -3.57 -19.27
C THR A 35 -3.51 -2.82 -18.26
N SER A 36 -4.42 -3.50 -17.57
CA SER A 36 -5.26 -2.93 -16.52
C SER A 36 -5.56 -3.96 -15.42
N VAL A 37 -5.80 -3.46 -14.22
CA VAL A 37 -6.05 -4.26 -13.02
C VAL A 37 -7.12 -3.60 -12.15
N PRO A 38 -8.00 -4.37 -11.50
CA PRO A 38 -8.99 -3.81 -10.59
C PRO A 38 -8.30 -3.22 -9.35
N ALA A 39 -8.60 -1.95 -9.08
CA ALA A 39 -8.08 -1.21 -7.95
C ALA A 39 -9.19 -0.39 -7.29
N ILE A 40 -9.05 -0.17 -5.98
CA ILE A 40 -9.86 0.77 -5.21
C ILE A 40 -8.98 1.96 -4.89
N VAL A 41 -9.43 3.15 -5.29
CA VAL A 41 -8.81 4.41 -4.89
C VAL A 41 -9.42 4.84 -3.56
N LYS A 42 -8.58 5.07 -2.56
CA LYS A 42 -8.98 5.68 -1.29
C LYS A 42 -8.27 7.01 -1.18
N ASP A 43 -9.02 8.04 -0.81
CA ASP A 43 -8.44 9.32 -0.44
C ASP A 43 -7.95 9.19 0.99
N VAL A 44 -6.64 8.97 1.14
CA VAL A 44 -6.02 8.73 2.44
C VAL A 44 -4.99 9.82 2.66
N SER A 45 -5.12 10.54 3.78
CA SER A 45 -4.07 11.46 4.20
C SER A 45 -2.75 10.69 4.34
N PRO A 46 -1.58 11.36 4.21
CA PRO A 46 -0.29 10.70 4.42
C PRO A 46 -0.20 9.93 5.74
N GLN A 47 -0.78 10.48 6.81
CA GLN A 47 -0.88 9.80 8.12
C GLN A 47 -1.78 8.56 8.06
N GLY A 48 -2.95 8.66 7.42
CA GLY A 48 -3.86 7.52 7.28
C GLY A 48 -3.32 6.41 6.36
N MET A 49 -2.44 6.73 5.41
CA MET A 49 -1.76 5.71 4.59
C MET A 49 -0.86 4.82 5.43
N LEU A 50 -0.06 5.45 6.31
CA LEU A 50 0.85 4.72 7.20
C LEU A 50 0.06 3.85 8.17
N GLU A 51 -1.00 4.39 8.75
CA GLU A 51 -1.88 3.67 9.66
C GLU A 51 -2.55 2.48 8.97
N LEU A 52 -3.04 2.65 7.74
CA LEU A 52 -3.64 1.57 6.96
C LEU A 52 -2.61 0.49 6.58
N ALA A 53 -1.39 0.88 6.21
CA ALA A 53 -0.31 -0.04 5.88
C ALA A 53 0.13 -0.86 7.11
N LEU A 54 0.24 -0.20 8.27
CA LEU A 54 0.55 -0.85 9.55
C LEU A 54 -0.57 -1.82 9.97
N VAL A 55 -1.83 -1.40 9.90
CA VAL A 55 -2.96 -2.26 10.27
C VAL A 55 -3.06 -3.48 9.35
N GLU A 56 -2.88 -3.32 8.03
CA GLU A 56 -2.81 -4.48 7.11
C GLU A 56 -1.63 -5.40 7.45
N ASN A 57 -0.45 -4.85 7.75
CA ASN A 57 0.72 -5.64 8.15
C ASN A 57 0.47 -6.40 9.46
N VAL A 58 -0.08 -5.75 10.49
CA VAL A 58 -0.41 -6.38 11.79
C VAL A 58 -1.52 -7.43 11.66
N GLN A 59 -2.48 -7.22 10.76
CA GLN A 59 -3.51 -8.23 10.46
C GLN A 59 -2.96 -9.44 9.69
N ARG A 60 -1.76 -9.35 9.10
CA ARG A 60 -1.03 -10.56 8.67
C ARG A 60 -0.40 -11.17 9.91
N ALA A 61 -0.90 -12.35 10.29
CA ALA A 61 -0.38 -13.15 11.41
C ALA A 61 1.05 -13.71 11.21
N ASP A 62 1.90 -13.00 10.47
CA ASP A 62 3.21 -13.44 9.95
C ASP A 62 4.26 -12.31 10.00
N LEU A 63 4.07 -11.29 10.85
CA LEU A 63 5.12 -10.28 11.06
C LEU A 63 6.20 -10.82 11.98
N ASN A 64 7.44 -10.80 11.47
CA ASN A 64 8.63 -11.05 12.25
C ASN A 64 8.86 -9.82 13.16
N PRO A 65 9.04 -9.98 14.49
CA PRO A 65 9.11 -8.85 15.45
C PRO A 65 10.13 -7.75 15.11
N LEU A 66 11.14 -8.08 14.30
CA LEU A 66 12.17 -7.16 13.84
C LEU A 66 11.63 -6.11 12.85
N GLU A 67 10.69 -6.49 11.98
CA GLU A 67 10.13 -5.61 10.96
C GLU A 67 9.15 -4.60 11.58
N GLU A 68 8.39 -5.02 12.60
CA GLU A 68 7.50 -4.17 13.37
C GLU A 68 8.28 -3.08 14.12
N ALA A 69 9.41 -3.44 14.74
CA ALA A 69 10.28 -2.47 15.41
C ALA A 69 10.87 -1.42 14.45
N ALA A 70 11.28 -1.84 13.24
CA ALA A 70 11.82 -0.91 12.23
C ALA A 70 10.76 0.10 11.76
N ALA A 71 9.50 -0.33 11.61
CA ALA A 71 8.39 0.56 11.28
C ALA A 71 8.11 1.57 12.42
N TYR A 72 8.18 1.13 13.68
CA TYR A 72 8.07 2.02 14.85
C TYR A 72 9.22 3.04 14.92
N TYR A 73 10.44 2.67 14.57
CA TYR A 73 11.57 3.61 14.57
C TYR A 73 11.40 4.72 13.53
N SER A 74 10.81 4.43 12.37
CA SER A 74 10.54 5.43 11.33
C SER A 74 9.48 6.49 11.72
N LEU A 75 8.77 6.29 12.84
CA LEU A 75 7.77 7.21 13.38
C LEU A 75 8.35 8.25 14.35
N VAL A 76 9.58 8.02 14.86
CA VAL A 76 10.21 8.86 15.89
C VAL A 76 11.17 9.91 15.27
N GLU A 77 11.48 9.76 13.99
CA GLU A 77 12.31 10.69 13.19
C GLU A 77 11.43 11.63 12.36
#